data_AF-A0A351EWP3-F1
#
_entry.id   AF-A0A351EWP3-F1
#
_cell.length_a   1.000
_cell.length_b   1.000
_cell.length_c   1.000
_cell.angle_alpha   90.00
_cell.angle_beta   90.00
_cell.angle_gamma   90.00
#
_symmetry.space_group_name_H-M   'P 1'
#
loop_
_entity.id
_entity.type
_entity.pdbx_description
1 polymer ?
#
loop_
_entity_poly.entity_id
_entity_poly.type
_entity_poly.pdbx_seq_one_letter_code
_entity_poly.pdbx_strand_id
1 'polypeptide(L)'
;MSIVESPTTPERIGREQYLDSVRALLPAIRDRAAATEEMGRIPDETIAELTDIGALVGLRPRQWGGLELDPATFFEGVVLLGSACASTGWVASVLGVHPWEVASMHPDAQAEV
;
A
#
# COMPACT_ATOMS: atom_id res chain seq x y z
N MET A 1 -17.22 -13.12 -29.61
CA MET A 1 -17.61 -12.58 -28.29
C MET A 1 -16.92 -13.45 -27.25
N SER A 2 -15.63 -13.18 -26.99
CA SER A 2 -14.86 -13.98 -26.03
C SER A 2 -15.15 -13.46 -24.64
N ILE A 3 -15.66 -14.34 -23.79
CA ILE A 3 -15.82 -14.12 -22.37
C ILE A 3 -14.39 -14.03 -21.83
N VAL A 4 -13.93 -12.82 -21.50
CA VAL A 4 -12.71 -12.62 -20.74
C VAL A 4 -12.98 -13.18 -19.35
N GLU A 5 -12.24 -14.21 -18.94
CA GLU A 5 -12.29 -14.70 -17.56
C GLU A 5 -12.02 -13.53 -16.61
N SER A 6 -12.95 -13.31 -15.66
CA SER A 6 -12.75 -12.30 -14.61
C SER A 6 -11.53 -12.71 -13.77
N PRO A 7 -10.58 -11.79 -13.50
CA PRO A 7 -9.54 -12.06 -12.54
C PRO A 7 -10.18 -12.38 -11.19
N THR A 8 -9.73 -13.49 -10.58
CA THR A 8 -10.14 -13.89 -9.23
C THR A 8 -9.96 -12.73 -8.28
N THR A 9 -11.09 -12.20 -7.78
CA THR A 9 -11.12 -11.13 -6.78
C THR A 9 -10.28 -11.57 -5.58
N PRO A 10 -9.24 -10.81 -5.18
CA PRO A 10 -8.45 -11.15 -3.99
C PRO A 10 -9.37 -11.30 -2.78
N GLU A 11 -9.11 -12.33 -1.97
CA GLU A 11 -9.84 -12.55 -0.72
C GLU A 11 -9.71 -11.30 0.16
N ARG A 12 -10.82 -10.87 0.76
CA ARG A 12 -10.87 -9.65 1.57
C ARG A 12 -9.98 -9.83 2.80
N ILE A 13 -8.84 -9.15 2.82
CA ILE A 13 -7.98 -9.08 3.99
C ILE A 13 -8.72 -8.31 5.09
N GLY A 14 -8.76 -8.89 6.29
CA GLY A 14 -9.36 -8.24 7.45
C GLY A 14 -8.50 -7.08 7.96
N ARG A 15 -9.14 -6.08 8.57
CA ARG A 15 -8.46 -4.92 9.18
C ARG A 15 -7.29 -5.32 10.10
N GLU A 16 -7.51 -6.22 11.05
CA GLU A 16 -6.44 -6.63 11.97
C GLU A 16 -5.29 -7.34 11.24
N GLN A 17 -5.58 -8.18 10.25
CA GLN A 17 -4.54 -8.85 9.47
C GLN A 17 -3.66 -7.87 8.69
N TYR A 18 -4.23 -6.80 8.13
CA TYR A 18 -3.46 -5.72 7.52
C TYR A 18 -2.60 -4.99 8.56
N LEU A 19 -3.18 -4.58 9.68
CA LEU A 19 -2.45 -3.85 10.72
C LEU A 19 -1.37 -4.70 11.38
N ASP A 20 -1.57 -6.00 11.55
CA ASP A 20 -0.55 -6.93 12.05
C ASP A 20 0.62 -7.06 11.09
N SER A 21 0.35 -7.13 9.78
CA SER A 21 1.38 -7.11 8.75
C SER A 21 2.20 -5.81 8.80
N VAL A 22 1.55 -4.66 8.98
CA VAL A 22 2.22 -3.37 9.18
C VAL A 22 3.08 -3.38 10.45
N ARG A 23 2.53 -3.85 11.58
CA ARG A 23 3.22 -3.92 12.87
C ARG A 23 4.49 -4.78 12.80
N ALA A 24 4.45 -5.87 12.04
CA ALA A 24 5.58 -6.77 11.85
C ALA A 24 6.79 -6.10 11.17
N LEU A 25 6.57 -5.10 10.31
CA LEU A 25 7.66 -4.37 9.62
C LEU A 25 8.27 -3.24 10.46
N LEU A 26 7.57 -2.75 11.49
CA LEU A 26 8.00 -1.55 12.23
C LEU A 26 9.42 -1.63 12.82
N PRO A 27 9.88 -2.76 13.39
CA PRO A 27 11.26 -2.86 13.89
C PRO A 27 12.30 -2.65 12.79
N ALA A 28 12.17 -3.36 11.66
CA ALA A 28 13.10 -3.24 10.54
C ALA A 28 13.09 -1.83 9.91
N ILE A 29 11.91 -1.22 9.78
CA ILE A 29 11.78 0.16 9.28
C ILE A 29 12.46 1.15 10.23
N ARG A 30 12.36 0.97 11.56
CA ARG A 30 13.08 1.81 12.53
C ARG A 30 14.59 1.67 12.38
N ASP A 31 15.08 0.44 12.25
CA ASP A 31 16.51 0.17 12.09
C ASP A 31 17.07 0.79 10.80
N ARG A 32 16.27 0.84 9.72
CA ARG A 32 16.63 1.45 8.43
C ARG A 32 16.35 2.96 8.34
N ALA A 33 15.82 3.60 9.39
CA ALA A 33 15.40 5.01 9.33
C ALA A 33 16.58 5.97 9.07
N ALA A 34 17.72 5.79 9.74
CA ALA A 34 18.90 6.63 9.52
C ALA A 34 19.46 6.48 8.10
N ALA A 35 19.52 5.25 7.58
CA ALA A 35 19.95 4.99 6.21
C ALA A 35 19.00 5.62 5.18
N THR A 36 17.69 5.64 5.46
CA THR A 36 16.68 6.30 4.62
C THR A 36 16.98 7.80 4.49
N GLU A 37 17.28 8.47 5.60
CA GLU A 37 17.61 9.90 5.61
C GLU A 37 18.94 10.18 4.88
N GLU A 38 19.97 9.36 5.11
CA GLU A 38 21.27 9.51 4.45
C GLU A 38 21.18 9.31 2.93
N MET A 39 20.39 8.33 2.49
CA MET A 39 20.17 8.04 1.07
C MET A 39 19.27 9.09 0.37
N GLY A 40 18.46 9.84 1.12
CA GLY A 40 17.45 10.74 0.57
C GLY A 40 16.32 10.01 -0.19
N ARG A 41 16.17 8.70 0.02
CA ARG A 41 15.13 7.86 -0.58
C ARG A 41 14.84 6.64 0.30
N ILE A 42 13.66 6.05 0.14
CA ILE A 42 13.32 4.79 0.83
C ILE A 42 14.20 3.66 0.27
N PRO A 43 14.81 2.82 1.12
CA PRO A 43 15.53 1.62 0.69
C PRO A 43 14.63 0.68 -0.10
N ASP A 44 15.19 0.04 -1.13
CA ASP A 44 14.44 -0.83 -2.03
C ASP A 44 13.82 -2.04 -1.30
N GLU A 45 14.50 -2.54 -0.27
CA GLU A 45 14.01 -3.60 0.62
C GLU A 45 12.73 -3.18 1.35
N THR A 46 12.68 -1.96 1.90
CA THR A 46 11.49 -1.44 2.56
C THR A 46 10.34 -1.27 1.57
N ILE A 47 10.61 -0.85 0.33
CA ILE A 47 9.57 -0.75 -0.71
C ILE A 47 9.01 -2.13 -1.08
N ALA A 48 9.86 -3.15 -1.18
CA ALA A 48 9.43 -4.52 -1.43
C ALA A 48 8.52 -5.04 -0.30
N GLU A 49 8.95 -4.88 0.95
CA GLU A 49 8.16 -5.27 2.13
C GLU A 49 6.79 -4.57 2.19
N LEU A 50 6.75 -3.25 1.89
CA LEU A 50 5.50 -2.49 1.81
C LEU A 50 4.59 -2.97 0.68
N THR A 51 5.17 -3.40 -0.45
CA THR A 51 4.43 -3.95 -1.59
C THR A 51 3.82 -5.30 -1.22
N ASP A 52 4.58 -6.17 -0.55
CA ASP A 52 4.16 -7.51 -0.15
C ASP A 52 2.96 -7.49 0.81
N ILE A 53 2.93 -6.53 1.74
CA ILE A 53 1.79 -6.35 2.66
C ILE A 53 0.63 -5.56 2.03
N GLY A 54 0.77 -5.13 0.77
CA GLY A 54 -0.23 -4.38 0.04
C GLY A 54 -0.41 -2.92 0.49
N ALA A 55 0.55 -2.33 1.22
CA ALA A 55 0.45 -0.95 1.70
C ALA A 55 0.43 0.07 0.55
N LEU A 56 1.03 -0.24 -0.61
CA LEU A 56 1.03 0.64 -1.79
C LEU A 56 -0.21 0.48 -2.69
N VAL A 57 -1.06 -0.50 -2.41
CA VAL A 57 -2.29 -0.79 -3.17
C VAL A 57 -3.50 -0.98 -2.25
N GLY A 58 -3.41 -0.48 -1.00
CA GLY A 58 -4.41 -0.69 0.03
C GLY A 58 -5.80 -0.18 -0.33
N LEU A 59 -5.88 0.96 -1.03
CA LEU A 59 -7.14 1.57 -1.46
C LEU A 59 -7.52 1.25 -2.92
N ARG A 60 -6.70 0.47 -3.63
CA ARG A 60 -6.98 0.09 -5.03
C ARG A 60 -8.22 -0.83 -5.06
N PRO A 61 -9.14 -0.67 -6.04
CA PRO A 61 -10.26 -1.58 -6.21
C PRO A 61 -9.82 -3.03 -6.42
N ARG A 62 -10.62 -4.00 -5.94
CA ARG A 62 -10.28 -5.43 -6.07
C ARG A 62 -10.21 -5.92 -7.50
N GLN A 63 -11.01 -5.35 -8.40
CA GLN A 63 -10.98 -5.67 -9.84
C GLN A 63 -9.61 -5.39 -10.48
N TRP A 64 -8.80 -4.51 -9.86
CA TRP A 64 -7.43 -4.19 -10.28
C TRP A 64 -6.36 -4.82 -9.36
N GLY A 65 -6.73 -5.87 -8.61
CA GLY A 65 -5.82 -6.59 -7.71
C GLY A 65 -5.50 -5.87 -6.40
N GLY A 66 -6.26 -4.83 -6.05
CA GLY A 66 -6.10 -4.10 -4.79
C GLY A 66 -6.79 -4.75 -3.59
N LEU A 67 -6.55 -4.17 -2.40
CA LEU A 67 -7.15 -4.66 -1.15
C LEU A 67 -8.54 -4.08 -0.88
N GLU A 68 -8.79 -2.88 -1.44
CA GLU A 68 -10.04 -2.13 -1.26
C GLU A 68 -10.39 -1.99 0.22
N LEU A 69 -9.39 -1.57 1.01
CA LEU A 69 -9.51 -1.29 2.44
C LEU A 69 -10.40 -0.08 2.69
N ASP A 70 -11.03 -0.03 3.86
CA ASP A 70 -11.63 1.23 4.31
C ASP A 70 -10.52 2.27 4.59
N PRO A 71 -10.77 3.56 4.31
CA PRO A 71 -9.74 4.60 4.48
C PRO A 71 -9.18 4.71 5.90
N ALA A 72 -9.99 4.47 6.93
CA ALA A 72 -9.53 4.59 8.31
C ALA A 72 -8.49 3.51 8.65
N THR A 73 -8.72 2.27 8.22
CA THR A 73 -7.74 1.18 8.35
C THR A 73 -6.46 1.46 7.58
N PHE A 74 -6.55 1.97 6.35
CA PHE A 74 -5.38 2.34 5.57
C PHE A 74 -4.53 3.41 6.27
N PHE A 75 -5.16 4.53 6.69
CA PHE A 75 -4.44 5.63 7.33
C PHE A 75 -3.90 5.29 8.72
N GLU A 76 -4.52 4.34 9.43
CA GLU A 76 -3.92 3.81 10.66
C GLU A 76 -2.62 3.05 10.39
N GLY A 77 -2.57 2.26 9.32
CA GLY A 77 -1.33 1.64 8.85
C GLY A 77 -0.27 2.70 8.53
N VAL A 78 -0.65 3.78 7.82
CA VAL A 78 0.23 4.91 7.52
C VAL A 78 0.78 5.57 8.80
N VAL A 79 -0.06 5.80 9.81
CA VAL A 79 0.36 6.38 11.10
C VAL A 79 1.34 5.46 11.81
N LEU A 80 1.10 4.14 11.81
CA LEU A 80 2.02 3.15 12.37
C LEU A 80 3.39 3.18 11.66
N LEU A 81 3.41 3.17 10.33
CA LEU A 81 4.64 3.26 9.54
C LEU A 81 5.39 4.57 9.83
N GLY A 82 4.67 5.70 9.87
CA GLY A 82 5.23 7.01 10.20
C GLY A 82 5.86 7.08 11.60
N SER A 83 5.32 6.33 12.56
CA SER A 83 5.91 6.21 13.91
C SER A 83 7.26 5.47 13.94
N ALA A 84 7.57 4.68 12.90
CA ALA A 84 8.84 4.00 12.72
C ALA A 84 9.82 4.83 11.91
N CYS A 85 9.36 5.41 10.80
CA CYS A 85 10.13 6.31 9.95
C CYS A 85 9.16 7.26 9.23
N ALA A 86 9.26 8.57 9.50
CA ALA A 86 8.37 9.57 8.93
C ALA A 86 8.39 9.60 7.40
N SER A 87 9.59 9.53 6.81
CA SER A 87 9.79 9.47 5.35
C SER A 87 9.10 8.25 4.73
N THR A 88 9.20 7.09 5.38
CA THR A 88 8.53 5.86 4.92
C THR A 88 7.00 5.99 5.02
N GLY A 89 6.49 6.49 6.15
CA GLY A 89 5.05 6.73 6.33
C GLY A 89 4.49 7.71 5.29
N TRP A 90 5.21 8.79 4.99
CA TRP A 90 4.84 9.76 3.95
C TRP A 90 4.76 9.11 2.57
N VAL A 91 5.78 8.36 2.18
CA VAL A 91 5.83 7.67 0.88
C VAL A 91 4.72 6.62 0.77
N ALA A 92 4.49 5.82 1.80
CA ALA A 92 3.40 4.84 1.82
C ALA A 92 2.02 5.51 1.71
N SER A 93 1.82 6.66 2.37
CA SER A 93 0.57 7.44 2.27
C SER A 93 0.32 7.94 0.85
N VAL A 94 1.31 8.64 0.27
CA VAL A 94 1.18 9.26 -1.06
C VAL A 94 1.02 8.20 -2.14
N LEU A 95 1.87 7.18 -2.15
CA LEU A 95 1.78 6.12 -3.16
C LEU A 95 0.55 5.24 -2.95
N GLY A 96 0.11 5.01 -1.72
CA GLY A 96 -1.07 4.20 -1.42
C GLY A 96 -2.41 4.89 -1.75
N VAL A 97 -2.46 6.23 -1.82
CA VAL A 97 -3.68 6.97 -2.19
C VAL A 97 -3.85 7.15 -3.70
N HIS A 98 -2.78 7.23 -4.48
CA HIS A 98 -2.88 7.41 -5.94
C HIS A 98 -3.75 6.34 -6.64
N PRO A 99 -3.73 5.04 -6.27
CA PRO A 99 -4.66 4.07 -6.86
C PRO A 99 -6.13 4.37 -6.62
N TRP A 100 -6.47 5.02 -5.50
CA TRP A 100 -7.84 5.48 -5.23
C TRP A 100 -8.19 6.71 -6.07
N GLU A 101 -7.25 7.63 -6.27
CA GLU A 101 -7.44 8.77 -7.17
C GLU A 101 -7.66 8.29 -8.61
N VAL A 102 -6.84 7.35 -9.10
CA VAL A 102 -7.01 6.72 -10.42
C VAL A 102 -8.37 6.03 -10.52
N ALA A 103 -8.81 5.31 -9.49
CA ALA A 103 -10.12 4.66 -9.47
C ALA A 103 -11.30 5.64 -9.59
N SER A 104 -11.06 6.94 -9.34
CA SER A 104 -12.05 8.01 -9.53
C SER A 104 -12.04 8.63 -10.94
N MET A 105 -11.08 8.23 -11.79
CA MET A 105 -10.98 8.68 -13.18
C MET A 105 -11.87 7.86 -14.11
N HIS A 106 -11.95 8.26 -15.38
CA HIS A 106 -12.67 7.51 -16.43
C HIS A 106 -12.13 6.07 -16.52
N PRO A 107 -12.98 5.04 -16.73
CA PRO A 107 -12.55 3.64 -16.77
C PRO A 107 -11.39 3.36 -17.74
N ASP A 108 -11.37 4.03 -18.89
CA ASP A 108 -10.27 3.89 -19.86
C ASP A 108 -8.91 4.30 -19.27
N ALA A 109 -8.87 5.37 -18.46
CA ALA A 109 -7.64 5.81 -17.80
C ALA A 109 -7.20 4.84 -16.69
N GLN A 110 -8.14 4.14 -16.06
CA GLN A 110 -7.81 3.10 -15.07
C GLN A 110 -7.16 1.88 -15.72
N ALA A 111 -7.53 1.56 -16.97
CA ALA A 111 -7.05 0.39 -17.70
C ALA A 111 -5.64 0.59 -18.31
N GLU A 112 -5.12 1.82 -18.32
CA GLU A 112 -3.79 2.15 -18.86
C GLU A 112 -2.63 1.92 -17.88
N VAL A 113 -2.93 1.66 -16.59
CA VAL A 113 -1.94 1.62 -15.50
C VAL A 113 -1.92 0.32 -14.70
#